data_AF-A0A1E5QJ18-F1
#
_entry.id   AF-A0A1E5QJ18-F1
#
_cell.length_a   1.000
_cell.length_b   1.000
_cell.length_c   1.000
_cell.angle_alpha   90.00
_cell.angle_beta   90.00
_cell.angle_gamma   90.00
#
_symmetry.space_group_name_H-M   'P 1'
#
loop_
_entity.id
_entity.type
_entity.pdbx_description
1 polymer ?
#
loop_
_entity_poly.entity_id
_entity_poly.type
_entity_poly.pdbx_seq_one_letter_code
_entity_poly.pdbx_strand_id
1 'polypeptide(L)'
;MPALTDIGTLILSTPEICGGRPRIAGHRVTVANIAVDFNAGRKPEDIVAERPQLTLAQVYAALAYYFANQETIDADIALDVQEFVRLETD
;
A
#
# COMPACT_ATOMS: atom_id res chain seq x y z
N MET A 1 18.38 -22.89 6.63
CA MET A 1 19.09 -21.61 6.43
C MET A 1 18.03 -20.55 6.18
N PRO A 2 17.96 -19.45 6.94
CA PRO A 2 17.02 -18.39 6.62
C PRO A 2 17.47 -17.77 5.29
N ALA A 3 16.61 -17.86 4.26
CA ALA A 3 16.83 -17.14 3.03
C ALA A 3 16.69 -15.64 3.33
N LEU A 4 17.63 -14.83 2.85
CA LEU A 4 17.51 -13.38 2.91
C LEU A 4 16.29 -12.98 2.07
N THR A 5 15.34 -12.27 2.67
CA THR A 5 14.17 -11.78 1.95
C THR A 5 14.56 -10.56 1.13
N ASP A 6 14.37 -10.63 -0.18
CA ASP A 6 14.57 -9.49 -1.08
C ASP A 6 13.41 -8.50 -0.92
N ILE A 7 13.72 -7.33 -0.35
CA ILE A 7 12.72 -6.28 -0.09
C ILE A 7 12.10 -5.76 -1.40
N GLY A 8 12.84 -5.76 -2.50
CA GLY A 8 12.36 -5.35 -3.82
C GLY A 8 11.26 -6.26 -4.37
N THR A 9 11.21 -7.52 -3.93
CA THR A 9 10.15 -8.46 -4.32
C THR A 9 8.87 -8.32 -3.50
N LEU A 10 8.89 -7.55 -2.40
CA LEU A 10 7.73 -7.38 -1.53
C LEU A 10 6.68 -6.45 -2.10
N ILE A 11 7.05 -5.57 -3.03
CA ILE A 11 6.15 -4.63 -3.70
C ILE A 11 6.13 -4.97 -5.19
N LEU A 12 4.94 -5.30 -5.70
CA LEU A 12 4.72 -5.63 -7.10
C LEU A 12 3.82 -4.56 -7.72
N SER A 13 4.29 -3.95 -8.80
CA SER A 13 3.45 -3.17 -9.71
C SER A 13 3.30 -3.98 -10.99
N THR A 14 2.10 -4.53 -11.21
CA THR A 14 1.79 -5.25 -12.46
C THR A 14 0.75 -4.45 -13.22
N PRO A 15 1.02 -4.01 -14.47
CA PRO A 15 0.10 -3.18 -15.25
C PRO A 15 -1.29 -3.81 -15.47
N GLU A 16 -1.38 -5.15 -15.45
CA GLU A 16 -2.64 -5.88 -15.63
C GLU A 16 -3.54 -5.96 -14.38
N ILE A 17 -3.04 -5.66 -13.18
CA ILE A 17 -3.78 -5.89 -11.93
C ILE A 17 -3.82 -4.60 -11.10
N CYS A 18 -5.01 -4.21 -10.63
CA CYS A 18 -5.27 -2.94 -9.93
C CYS A 18 -4.89 -1.71 -10.78
N GLY A 19 -5.05 -1.78 -12.11
CA GLY A 19 -4.73 -0.64 -13.00
C GLY A 19 -3.25 -0.27 -13.06
N GLY A 20 -2.35 -1.17 -12.65
CA GLY A 20 -0.91 -0.91 -12.55
C GLY A 20 -0.44 -0.40 -11.20
N ARG A 21 -1.35 -0.24 -10.23
CA ARG A 21 -1.03 0.29 -8.91
C ARG A 21 -0.11 -0.65 -8.12
N PRO A 22 0.88 -0.11 -7.40
CA PRO A 22 1.80 -0.90 -6.60
C PRO A 22 1.06 -1.54 -5.42
N ARG A 23 1.26 -2.85 -5.25
CA ARG A 23 0.66 -3.65 -4.17
C ARG A 23 1.69 -4.51 -3.46
N ILE A 24 1.35 -4.95 -2.26
CA ILE A 24 2.15 -5.91 -1.52
C ILE A 24 2.05 -7.28 -2.23
N ALA A 25 3.21 -7.90 -2.49
CA ALA A 25 3.31 -9.22 -3.09
C ALA A 25 2.51 -10.26 -2.31
N GLY A 26 1.67 -11.03 -3.01
CA GLY A 26 0.80 -12.04 -2.39
C GLY A 26 -0.49 -11.50 -1.76
N HIS A 27 -0.71 -10.19 -1.75
CA HIS A 27 -1.90 -9.57 -1.18
C HIS A 27 -2.61 -8.66 -2.18
N ARG A 28 -3.91 -8.44 -1.96
CA ARG A 28 -4.70 -7.42 -2.68
C ARG A 28 -4.66 -6.05 -1.99
N VAL A 29 -3.64 -5.82 -1.15
CA VAL A 29 -3.46 -4.57 -0.41
C VAL A 29 -2.49 -3.69 -1.18
N THR A 30 -2.96 -2.52 -1.61
CA THR A 30 -2.16 -1.52 -2.34
C THR A 30 -1.27 -0.73 -1.39
N VAL A 31 -0.19 -0.17 -1.92
CA VAL A 31 0.67 0.76 -1.18
C VAL A 31 -0.12 2.01 -0.76
N ALA A 32 -1.04 2.48 -1.61
CA ALA A 32 -1.96 3.58 -1.31
C ALA A 32 -2.76 3.35 -0.02
N ASN A 33 -3.32 2.15 0.18
CA ASN A 33 -4.06 1.84 1.43
C ASN A 33 -3.17 1.95 2.68
N ILE A 34 -1.94 1.43 2.60
CA ILE A 34 -0.98 1.52 3.72
C ILE A 34 -0.60 2.97 3.99
N ALA A 35 -0.39 3.76 2.94
CA ALA A 35 -0.09 5.18 3.04
C ALA A 35 -1.26 5.97 3.65
N VAL A 36 -2.51 5.66 3.28
CA VAL A 36 -3.71 6.27 3.87
C VAL A 36 -3.83 5.96 5.36
N ASP A 37 -3.70 4.68 5.75
CA ASP A 37 -3.72 4.27 7.16
C ASP A 37 -2.62 5.00 7.95
N PHE A 38 -1.41 5.08 7.38
CA PHE A 38 -0.27 5.76 8.00
C PHE A 38 -0.48 7.29 8.12
N ASN A 39 -0.98 7.93 7.07
CA ASN A 39 -1.31 9.36 7.06
C ASN A 39 -2.45 9.69 8.03
N ALA A 40 -3.36 8.73 8.29
CA ALA A 40 -4.39 8.84 9.33
C ALA A 40 -3.82 8.71 10.76
N GLY A 41 -2.50 8.53 10.91
CA GLY A 41 -1.82 8.43 12.20
C GLY A 41 -1.74 7.02 12.77
N ARG A 42 -2.12 5.99 12.00
CA ARG A 42 -2.04 4.59 12.45
C ARG A 42 -0.59 4.12 12.39
N LYS A 43 -0.18 3.34 13.38
CA LYS A 43 1.17 2.77 13.41
C LYS A 43 1.24 1.55 12.49
N PRO A 44 2.41 1.25 11.88
CA PRO A 44 2.60 0.05 11.05
C PRO A 44 2.25 -1.25 11.77
N GLU A 45 2.51 -1.29 13.08
CA GLU A 45 2.21 -2.41 13.98
C GLU A 45 0.70 -2.61 14.16
N ASP A 46 -0.09 -1.55 14.27
CA ASP A 46 -1.56 -1.63 14.34
C ASP A 46 -2.16 -2.12 13.01
N ILE A 47 -1.59 -1.66 11.88
CA ILE A 47 -2.00 -2.08 10.53
C ILE A 47 -1.81 -3.60 10.35
N VAL A 48 -0.70 -4.14 10.86
CA VAL A 48 -0.42 -5.59 10.86
C VAL A 48 -1.34 -6.33 11.83
N ALA A 49 -1.64 -5.75 12.99
CA ALA A 49 -2.55 -6.35 13.97
C ALA A 49 -3.97 -6.53 13.40
N GLU A 50 -4.46 -5.55 12.63
CA GLU A 50 -5.75 -5.65 11.93
C GLU A 50 -5.70 -6.57 10.71
N ARG A 51 -4.50 -6.80 10.14
CA ARG A 51 -4.29 -7.58 8.93
C ARG A 51 -3.22 -8.65 9.19
N PRO A 52 -3.54 -9.74 9.91
CA PRO A 52 -2.56 -10.76 10.32
C PRO A 52 -1.92 -11.52 9.15
N GLN A 53 -2.48 -11.37 7.95
CA GLN A 53 -1.91 -11.87 6.70
C GLN A 53 -0.70 -11.04 6.21
N LEU A 54 -0.56 -9.79 6.65
CA LEU A 54 0.58 -8.93 6.33
C LEU A 54 1.67 -9.07 7.38
N THR A 55 2.91 -8.92 6.94
CA THR A 55 4.07 -8.86 7.82
C THR A 55 4.52 -7.41 8.02
N LEU A 56 5.16 -7.14 9.16
CA LEU A 56 5.73 -5.82 9.45
C LEU A 56 6.74 -5.39 8.35
N ALA A 57 7.52 -6.35 7.83
CA ALA A 57 8.45 -6.11 6.74
C ALA A 57 7.76 -5.63 5.45
N GLN A 58 6.61 -6.22 5.09
CA GLN A 58 5.82 -5.79 3.93
C GLN A 58 5.24 -4.39 4.12
N VAL A 59 4.76 -4.06 5.34
CA VAL A 59 4.22 -2.73 5.63
C VAL A 59 5.31 -1.67 5.55
N TYR A 60 6.49 -1.93 6.13
CA TYR A 60 7.62 -1.00 6.00
C TYR A 60 8.14 -0.90 4.56
N ALA A 61 8.16 -1.99 3.80
CA ALA A 61 8.52 -1.94 2.38
C ALA A 61 7.52 -1.08 1.58
N ALA A 62 6.23 -1.19 1.87
CA ALA A 62 5.20 -0.34 1.26
C ALA A 62 5.39 1.14 1.61
N LEU A 63 5.68 1.44 2.88
CA LEU A 63 5.97 2.81 3.32
C LEU A 63 7.24 3.36 2.68
N ALA A 64 8.30 2.57 2.57
CA ALA A 64 9.53 2.97 1.89
C ALA A 64 9.25 3.28 0.41
N TYR A 65 8.45 2.46 -0.27
CA TYR A 65 8.03 2.71 -1.64
C TYR A 65 7.18 3.98 -1.77
N TYR A 66 6.27 4.20 -0.82
CA TYR A 66 5.46 5.42 -0.74
C TYR A 66 6.33 6.65 -0.60
N PHE A 67 7.26 6.71 0.36
CA PHE A 67 8.15 7.86 0.52
C PHE A 67 9.05 8.11 -0.68
N ALA A 68 9.46 7.06 -1.39
CA ALA A 68 10.24 7.19 -2.63
C ALA A 68 9.41 7.76 -3.80
N ASN A 69 8.08 7.62 -3.79
CA ASN A 69 7.18 7.98 -4.88
C ASN A 69 5.99 8.84 -4.40
N GLN A 70 6.18 9.63 -3.35
CA GLN A 70 5.09 10.20 -2.56
C GLN A 70 4.12 11.00 -3.41
N GLU A 71 4.62 11.91 -4.26
CA GLU A 71 3.77 12.74 -5.14
C GLU A 71 2.86 11.91 -6.06
N THR A 72 3.36 10.80 -6.60
CA THR A 72 2.57 9.93 -7.49
C THR A 72 1.52 9.15 -6.72
N ILE A 73 1.87 8.66 -5.54
CA ILE A 73 0.94 7.88 -4.71
C ILE A 73 -0.11 8.77 -4.05
N ASP A 74 0.25 9.97 -3.58
CA ASP A 74 -0.71 10.96 -3.07
C ASP A 74 -1.70 11.38 -4.17
N ALA A 75 -1.23 11.58 -5.40
CA ALA A 75 -2.12 11.87 -6.52
C ALA A 75 -3.09 10.71 -6.79
N ASP A 76 -2.62 9.47 -6.75
CA ASP A 76 -3.47 8.27 -6.92
C ASP A 76 -4.49 8.13 -5.78
N ILE A 77 -4.08 8.38 -4.53
CA ILE A 77 -4.96 8.41 -3.36
C ILE A 77 -6.03 9.50 -3.51
N ALA A 78 -5.64 10.71 -3.92
CA ALA A 78 -6.57 11.82 -4.10
C ALA A 78 -7.60 11.54 -5.20
N LEU A 79 -7.19 10.87 -6.29
CA LEU A 79 -8.09 10.41 -7.34
C LEU A 79 -9.09 9.38 -6.81
N ASP A 80 -8.62 8.38 -6.04
CA ASP A 80 -9.49 7.36 -5.44
C ASP A 80 -10.51 7.96 -4.46
N VAL A 81 -10.07 8.91 -3.63
CA VAL A 81 -10.95 9.62 -2.69
C VAL A 81 -12.01 10.43 -3.46
N GLN A 82 -11.63 11.12 -4.54
CA GLN A 82 -12.59 11.84 -5.38
C GLN A 82 -13.61 10.89 -6.02
N GLU A 83 -13.19 9.71 -6.48
CA GLU A 83 -14.11 8.73 -7.05
C GLU A 83 -15.10 8.20 -6.01
N PHE A 84 -14.62 7.90 -4.80
CA PHE A 84 -15.45 7.44 -3.70
C PHE A 84 -16.50 8.50 -3.29
N VAL A 85 -16.06 9.75 -3.12
CA VAL A 85 -16.95 10.88 -2.78
C VAL A 85 -18.00 11.10 -3.87
N ARG A 86 -17.64 10.93 -5.14
CA ARG A 86 -18.57 11.05 -6.26
C ARG A 86 -19.67 9.99 -6.23
N LEU A 87 -19.32 8.75 -5.90
CA LEU A 87 -20.26 7.63 -5.80
C LEU A 87 -21.19 7.73 -4.58
N GLU A 88 -20.75 8.35 -3.48
CA GLU A 88 -21.60 8.60 -2.31
C GLU A 88 -22.64 9.72 -2.52
N THR A 89 -22.48 10.54 -3.57
CA THR A 89 -23.31 11.72 -3.81
C THR A 89 -24.46 11.46 -4.82
N ASP A 90 -24.57 10.24 -5.39
CA ASP A 90 -25.65 9.78 -6.29
C ASP A 90 -26.65 8.87 -5.56
#